data_AF-A0A378PSI7-F1
#
_entry.id   AF-A0A378PSI7-F1
#
_cell.length_a   1.000
_cell.length_b   1.000
_cell.length_c   1.000
_cell.angle_alpha   90.00
_cell.angle_beta   90.00
_cell.angle_gamma   90.00
#
_symmetry.space_group_name_H-M   'P 1'
#
loop_
_entity.id
_entity.type
_entity.pdbx_description
1 polymer ?
#
loop_
_entity_poly.entity_id
_entity_poly.type
_entity_poly.pdbx_seq_one_letter_code
_entity_poly.pdbx_strand_id
1 'polypeptide(L)' 'MARGLACRYCGFPMRVVSTDVQPKGTWVVYECQNAKCKGGGWAEKVFEEKK' A
#
# COMPACT_ATOMS: atom_id res chain seq x y z
N MET A 1 -7.86 9.90 5.51
CA MET A 1 -8.32 8.51 5.24
C MET A 1 -7.16 7.81 4.56
N ALA A 2 -6.42 6.97 5.29
CA ALA A 2 -5.28 6.23 4.71
C ALA A 2 -5.85 5.25 3.67
N ARG A 3 -5.67 5.58 2.39
CA ARG A 3 -6.12 4.78 1.24
C ARG A 3 -5.12 3.64 1.05
N GLY A 4 -5.29 2.52 1.72
CA GLY A 4 -4.34 1.41 1.54
C GLY A 4 -4.52 0.16 2.42
N LEU A 5 -5.65 -0.03 3.10
CA LEU A 5 -5.78 -1.14 4.06
C LEU A 5 -6.14 -2.49 3.42
N ALA A 6 -6.78 -2.52 2.24
CA ALA A 6 -7.23 -3.75 1.60
C ALA A 6 -6.91 -3.76 0.09
N CYS A 7 -6.46 -4.92 -0.40
CA CYS A 7 -6.14 -5.13 -1.79
C CYS A 7 -7.41 -5.03 -2.65
N ARG A 8 -7.42 -4.13 -3.63
CA ARG A 8 -8.56 -3.95 -4.55
C ARG A 8 -8.93 -5.19 -5.37
N TYR A 9 -8.06 -6.19 -5.44
CA TYR A 9 -8.27 -7.39 -6.26
C TYR A 9 -8.86 -8.56 -5.48
N CYS A 10 -8.38 -8.79 -4.25
CA CYS A 10 -8.77 -9.96 -3.46
C CYS A 10 -9.36 -9.60 -2.09
N GLY A 11 -9.43 -8.31 -1.75
CA GLY A 11 -9.92 -7.81 -0.47
C GLY A 11 -9.00 -8.10 0.73
N PHE A 12 -7.89 -8.84 0.53
CA PHE A 12 -6.97 -9.15 1.62
C PHE A 12 -6.27 -7.91 2.16
N PRO A 13 -5.96 -7.88 3.46
CA PRO A 13 -5.20 -6.78 4.03
C PRO A 13 -3.85 -6.61 3.31
N MET A 14 -3.51 -5.35 3.06
CA MET A 14 -2.19 -4.99 2.56
C MET A 14 -1.32 -4.53 3.73
N ARG A 15 -0.03 -4.86 3.69
CA ARG A 15 0.96 -4.39 4.66
C ARG A 15 1.79 -3.27 4.08
N VAL A 16 2.23 -2.33 4.90
CA VAL A 16 3.22 -1.34 4.47
C VAL A 16 4.57 -2.05 4.37
N VAL A 17 5.20 -2.01 3.20
CA VAL A 17 6.54 -2.56 2.98
C VAL A 17 7.60 -1.47 2.85
N SER A 18 7.20 -0.25 2.52
CA SER A 18 8.11 0.89 2.45
C SER A 18 7.38 2.19 2.72
N THR A 19 8.05 3.10 3.43
CA THR A 19 7.60 4.46 3.70
C THR A 19 8.75 5.42 3.42
N ASP A 20 8.53 6.35 2.52
CA ASP A 20 9.48 7.40 2.16
C ASP A 20 8.88 8.75 2.55
N VAL A 21 9.42 9.32 3.63
CA VAL A 21 8.93 10.57 4.21
C VAL A 21 9.59 11.74 3.51
N GLN A 22 8.80 12.54 2.79
CA GLN A 22 9.26 13.74 2.10
C GLN A 22 8.71 15.01 2.76
N PRO A 23 9.33 16.19 2.51
CA PRO A 23 8.85 17.46 3.04
C PRO A 23 7.40 17.78 2.66
N LYS A 24 6.94 17.31 1.49
CA LYS A 24 5.59 17.55 0.96
C LYS A 24 4.55 16.51 1.39
N GLY A 25 4.97 15.39 1.99
CA GLY A 25 4.11 14.24 2.27
C GLY A 25 4.90 12.94 2.33
N THR A 26 4.24 11.82 2.52
CA THR A 26 4.87 10.51 2.70
C THR A 26 4.42 9.58 1.57
N TRP A 27 5.38 9.00 0.84
CA TRP A 27 5.09 7.89 -0.05
C TRP A 27 5.02 6.61 0.76
N VAL A 28 3.91 5.90 0.68
CA VAL A 28 3.70 4.62 1.34
C VAL A 28 3.46 3.55 0.28
N VAL A 29 4.24 2.47 0.35
CA VAL A 29 4.08 1.30 -0.51
C VAL A 29 3.39 0.22 0.31
N TYR A 30 2.21 -0.16 -0.14
CA TYR A 30 1.41 -1.26 0.40
C TYR A 30 1.59 -2.49 -0.46
N GLU A 31 1.78 -3.65 0.15
CA GLU A 31 1.88 -4.95 -0.52
C GLU A 31 0.78 -5.88 -0.01
N CYS A 32 0.07 -6.51 -0.94
CA CYS A 32 -0.92 -7.53 -0.63
C CYS A 32 -0.23 -8.76 -0.06
N GLN A 33 -0.62 -9.16 1.15
CA GLN A 33 -0.04 -10.32 1.82
C GLN A 33 -0.53 -11.66 1.24
N ASN A 34 -1.55 -11.63 0.38
CA ASN A 34 -2.06 -12.83 -0.23
C ASN A 34 -1.17 -13.25 -1.41
N ALA A 35 -0.32 -14.25 -1.19
CA ALA A 35 0.55 -14.82 -2.21
C ALA A 35 -0.22 -15.39 -3.42
N LYS A 36 -1.51 -15.74 -3.26
CA LYS A 36 -2.37 -16.20 -4.36
C LYS A 36 -3.01 -15.06 -5.15
N CYS A 37 -2.87 -13.82 -4.69
CA CYS A 37 -3.41 -12.65 -5.37
C CYS A 37 -2.50 -12.21 -6.52
N LYS A 38 -3.05 -12.15 -7.74
CA LYS A 38 -2.40 -11.63 -8.97
C LYS A 38 -0.96 -12.16 -9.19
N GLY A 39 -0.75 -13.45 -8.93
CA GLY A 39 0.52 -14.12 -9.24
C GLY A 39 1.67 -13.85 -8.27
N GLY A 40 1.41 -13.25 -7.10
CA GLY A 40 2.39 -13.19 -6.01
C GLY A 40 2.69 -11.78 -5.50
N GLY A 41 1.73 -11.14 -4.83
CA GLY A 41 1.99 -9.92 -4.06
C GLY A 41 1.83 -8.64 -4.86
N TRP A 42 0.57 -8.25 -5.11
CA TRP A 42 0.27 -6.93 -5.68
C TRP A 42 0.76 -5.82 -4.75
N ALA A 43 1.54 -4.87 -5.26
CA ALA A 43 1.97 -3.69 -4.52
C ALA A 43 1.36 -2.40 -5.10
N GLU A 44 0.98 -1.48 -4.22
CA GLU A 44 0.42 -0.17 -4.55
C GLU A 44 1.21 0.93 -3.83
N LYS A 45 1.66 1.94 -4.58
CA LYS A 45 2.37 3.09 -4.03
C LYS A 45 1.43 4.29 -3.96
N VAL A 46 1.26 4.84 -2.77
CA VAL A 46 0.32 5.93 -2.46
C VAL A 46 1.08 7.10 -1.87
N PHE A 47 0.69 8.32 -2.21
CA PHE A 47 1.20 9.52 -1.57
C PHE A 47 0.21 10.01 -0.53
N GLU A 48 0.62 10.02 0.73
CA GLU A 48 -0.10 10.59 1.84
C GLU A 48 0.44 12.01 2.10
N GLU A 49 -0.29 13.01 1.64
CA GLU A 49 0.03 14.42 1.92
C GLU A 49 -0.04 14.68 3.44
N LYS A 50 0.97 15.37 3.99
CA LYS A 50 0.93 15.82 5.39
C LYS A 50 -0.12 16.94 5.48
N LYS A 51 -1.25 16.63 6.09
CA LYS A 51 -2.26 17.63 6.46
C LYS A 51 -1.75 18.60 7.51
#